data_AF-A0A7G9B6Y5-F1
#
_entry.id   AF-A0A7G9B6Y5-F1
#
_cell.length_a   1.000
_cell.length_b   1.000
_cell.length_c   1.000
_cell.angle_alpha   90.00
_cell.angle_beta   90.00
_cell.angle_gamma   90.00
#
_symmetry.space_group_name_H-M   'P 1'
#
loop_
_entity.id
_entity.type
_entity.pdbx_description
1 polymer ?
#
loop_
_entity_poly.entity_id
_entity_poly.type
_entity_poly.pdbx_seq_one_letter_code
_entity_poly.pdbx_strand_id
1 'polypeptide(L)'
;MNTVGTSMPRLDAELLVTGRARYGADLDLPGALWCKVKHSERAHAKIRSIDLSAAQALSGVAAVCTAGDFDCNRHGVSVRDEPFLSDDRVRGYYDSVAAVAAESEEIAQKAAALIRVEYEDLPGVYDPFEAMEEGSCSIHGGSNIAAEVQIVNGDVDRAFPQCPHIFEQQMYTPVNEHAFIEPHAAIAYLDETAGDLVVRTSVQRPALIAEDLALAIGWPQSRVRVITGSVGGGFGGKNEITFEHILAVLAIKTRRPVKMAYTREEEFDCSTVRHPYWIKMRSGVLEDGRILAREVRIVSDCGPYVGLGKMTLEKGCIHGCGPYRIPNTRVCGKLVYTNNSFGSAMRGFGVPQLGFAYEVHTDYIARRMGISPLEFRRINAIRDGDKLPTGMTLNQVTVEQAIDRVIRLAREGGDWE
;
A
#
# COMPACT_ATOMS: atom_id res chain seq x y z
N MET A 1 27.24 -24.97 15.78
CA MET A 1 27.10 -23.88 16.77
C MET A 1 25.65 -23.45 16.79
N ASN A 2 25.03 -23.33 17.96
CA ASN A 2 23.68 -22.77 18.09
C ASN A 2 23.80 -21.23 18.11
N THR A 3 23.44 -20.58 17.01
CA THR A 3 23.58 -19.12 16.81
C THR A 3 22.23 -18.38 16.90
N VAL A 4 21.14 -19.09 17.20
CA VAL A 4 19.81 -18.47 17.35
C VAL A 4 19.81 -17.56 18.58
N GLY A 5 19.41 -16.30 18.40
CA GLY A 5 19.31 -15.30 19.47
C GLY A 5 20.60 -14.53 19.77
N THR A 6 21.70 -14.76 19.05
CA THR A 6 22.95 -14.01 19.21
C THR A 6 23.10 -12.88 18.19
N SER A 7 23.82 -11.82 18.54
CA SER A 7 24.07 -10.66 17.67
C SER A 7 25.18 -10.95 16.66
N MET A 8 24.88 -11.76 15.65
CA MET A 8 25.80 -12.02 14.54
C MET A 8 25.73 -10.89 13.48
N PRO A 9 26.87 -10.51 12.86
CA PRO A 9 26.84 -9.62 11.70
C PRO A 9 25.98 -10.21 10.58
N ARG A 10 25.23 -9.36 9.88
CA ARG A 10 24.48 -9.77 8.69
C ARG A 10 25.43 -10.18 7.57
N LEU A 11 25.02 -11.14 6.74
CA LEU A 11 25.83 -11.62 5.61
C LEU A 11 26.17 -10.52 4.58
N ASP A 12 25.28 -9.54 4.43
CA ASP A 12 25.42 -8.41 3.51
C ASP A 12 26.09 -7.18 4.15
N ALA A 13 26.42 -7.22 5.44
CA ALA A 13 26.89 -6.05 6.19
C ALA A 13 28.13 -5.41 5.57
N GLU A 14 29.12 -6.23 5.16
CA GLU A 14 30.36 -5.73 4.56
C GLU A 14 30.09 -4.97 3.26
N LEU A 15 29.18 -5.46 2.41
CA LEU A 15 28.82 -4.79 1.16
C LEU A 15 28.15 -3.44 1.44
N LEU A 16 27.27 -3.36 2.44
CA LEU A 16 26.56 -2.15 2.81
C LEU A 16 27.50 -1.07 3.35
N VAL A 17 28.37 -1.42 4.30
CA VAL A 17 29.24 -0.43 4.97
C VAL A 17 30.44 0.02 4.13
N THR A 18 30.78 -0.75 3.09
CA THR A 18 31.88 -0.40 2.17
C THR A 18 31.40 0.29 0.88
N GLY A 19 30.08 0.50 0.72
CA GLY A 19 29.51 1.07 -0.51
C GLY A 19 29.61 0.14 -1.73
N ARG A 20 29.82 -1.17 -1.51
CA ARG A 20 29.89 -2.18 -2.60
C ARG A 20 28.54 -2.83 -2.89
N ALA A 21 27.55 -2.64 -2.03
CA ALA A 21 26.17 -3.00 -2.32
C ALA A 21 25.68 -2.19 -3.53
N ARG A 22 24.98 -2.86 -4.46
CA ARG A 22 24.45 -2.26 -5.68
C ARG A 22 22.93 -2.19 -5.58
N TYR A 23 22.41 -0.97 -5.53
CA TYR A 23 20.99 -0.64 -5.53
C TYR A 23 20.47 -0.51 -6.97
N GLY A 24 19.16 -0.34 -7.14
CA GLY A 24 18.53 -0.33 -8.47
C GLY A 24 19.11 0.76 -9.39
N ALA A 25 19.36 1.95 -8.84
CA ALA A 25 19.92 3.09 -9.58
C ALA A 25 21.42 2.92 -9.92
N ASP A 26 22.14 2.06 -9.20
CA ASP A 26 23.56 1.76 -9.47
C ASP A 26 23.74 0.79 -10.64
N LEU A 27 22.64 0.21 -11.14
CA LEU A 27 22.67 -0.75 -12.23
C LEU A 27 22.81 -0.01 -13.56
N ASP A 28 23.88 -0.32 -14.27
CA ASP A 28 24.15 0.21 -15.59
C ASP A 28 24.63 -0.91 -16.49
N LEU A 29 24.02 -1.03 -17.66
CA LEU A 29 24.38 -2.02 -18.68
C LEU A 29 24.84 -1.29 -19.94
N PRO A 30 25.83 -1.82 -20.67
CA PRO A 30 26.28 -1.22 -21.92
C PRO A 30 25.11 -0.96 -22.88
N GLY A 31 25.04 0.26 -23.41
CA GLY A 31 24.00 0.67 -24.35
C GLY A 31 22.60 0.85 -23.75
N ALA A 32 22.47 0.86 -22.42
CA ALA A 32 21.20 1.11 -21.75
C ALA A 32 20.58 2.45 -22.16
N LEU A 33 19.27 2.43 -22.41
CA LEU A 33 18.45 3.59 -22.65
C LEU A 33 17.88 4.11 -21.33
N TRP A 34 17.67 5.42 -21.25
CA TRP A 34 16.97 6.08 -20.16
C TRP A 34 15.49 6.18 -20.48
N CYS A 35 14.65 5.73 -19.55
CA CYS A 35 13.21 5.85 -19.64
C CYS A 35 12.70 7.03 -18.81
N LYS A 36 11.72 7.75 -19.36
CA LYS A 36 10.94 8.77 -18.64
C LYS A 36 9.46 8.59 -18.97
N VAL A 37 8.62 8.74 -17.95
CA VAL A 37 7.17 8.62 -18.06
C VAL A 37 6.53 10.01 -18.16
N LYS A 38 5.53 10.13 -19.04
CA LYS A 38 4.60 11.26 -19.10
C LYS A 38 3.43 10.95 -18.18
N HIS A 39 3.42 11.62 -17.04
CA HIS A 39 2.35 11.55 -16.07
C HIS A 39 1.25 12.57 -16.36
N SER A 40 0.05 12.29 -15.87
CA SER A 40 -1.09 13.18 -15.88
C SER A 40 -0.95 14.30 -14.86
N GLU A 41 -1.22 15.54 -15.28
CA GLU A 41 -1.40 16.68 -14.38
C GLU A 41 -2.89 16.88 -13.98
N ARG A 42 -3.75 15.92 -14.34
CA ARG A 42 -5.19 15.91 -14.03
C ARG A 42 -5.51 14.79 -13.06
N ALA A 43 -6.36 15.08 -12.08
CA ALA A 43 -6.84 14.10 -11.10
C ALA A 43 -7.98 13.22 -11.64
N HIS A 44 -8.80 13.74 -12.55
CA HIS A 44 -9.84 12.95 -13.22
C HIS A 44 -10.16 13.55 -14.59
N ALA A 45 -9.87 12.83 -15.68
CA ALA A 45 -10.15 13.31 -17.03
C ALA A 45 -10.20 12.17 -18.04
N LYS A 46 -11.03 12.28 -19.08
CA LYS A 46 -10.93 11.38 -20.24
C LYS A 46 -9.74 11.77 -21.11
N ILE A 47 -9.04 10.78 -21.63
CA ILE A 47 -8.00 10.98 -22.63
C ILE A 47 -8.68 11.03 -24.00
N ARG A 48 -8.61 12.16 -24.69
CA ARG A 48 -9.19 12.33 -26.04
C ARG A 48 -8.21 11.89 -27.12
N SER A 49 -6.95 12.26 -26.97
CA SER A 49 -5.88 11.90 -27.90
C SER A 49 -4.52 11.99 -27.20
N ILE A 50 -3.57 11.23 -27.72
CA ILE A 50 -2.15 11.27 -27.33
C ILE A 50 -1.34 11.47 -28.61
N ASP A 51 -0.67 12.61 -28.74
CA ASP A 51 0.25 12.90 -29.85
C ASP A 51 1.69 12.67 -29.42
N LEU A 52 2.31 11.66 -30.06
CA LEU A 52 3.68 11.22 -29.82
C LEU A 52 4.66 11.75 -30.87
N SER A 53 4.18 12.44 -31.92
CA SER A 53 4.94 12.72 -33.14
C SER A 53 6.23 13.52 -32.86
N ALA A 54 6.12 14.58 -32.05
CA ALA A 54 7.26 15.42 -31.68
C ALA A 54 8.29 14.67 -30.82
N ALA A 55 7.83 13.79 -29.92
CA ALA A 55 8.71 12.97 -29.10
C ALA A 55 9.44 11.92 -29.96
N GLN A 56 8.74 11.24 -30.87
CA GLN A 56 9.32 10.26 -31.79
C GLN A 56 10.31 10.88 -32.78
N ALA A 57 10.09 12.12 -33.19
CA ALA A 57 10.98 12.84 -34.11
C ALA A 57 12.25 13.39 -33.43
N LEU A 58 12.32 13.40 -32.10
CA LEU A 58 13.48 13.92 -31.38
C LEU A 58 14.68 12.96 -31.53
N SER A 59 15.80 13.50 -32.01
CA SER A 59 17.05 12.74 -32.15
C SER A 59 17.49 12.15 -30.81
N GLY A 60 17.86 10.87 -30.82
CA GLY A 60 18.26 10.10 -29.63
C GLY A 60 17.09 9.39 -28.92
N VAL A 61 15.84 9.55 -29.38
CA VAL A 61 14.72 8.72 -28.92
C VAL A 61 14.70 7.40 -29.68
N ALA A 62 14.71 6.29 -28.95
CA ALA A 62 14.73 4.95 -29.51
C ALA A 62 13.33 4.34 -29.63
N ALA A 63 12.45 4.61 -28.66
CA ALA A 63 11.06 4.12 -28.67
C ALA A 63 10.15 4.97 -27.78
N VAL A 64 8.85 4.85 -28.05
CA VAL A 64 7.77 5.35 -27.20
C VAL A 64 6.84 4.20 -26.83
N CYS A 65 6.18 4.31 -25.68
CA CYS A 65 5.24 3.33 -25.14
C CYS A 65 3.93 4.01 -24.72
N THR A 66 2.80 3.41 -25.06
CA THR A 66 1.46 3.76 -24.64
C THR A 66 0.70 2.51 -24.21
N ALA A 67 -0.51 2.69 -23.68
CA ALA A 67 -1.41 1.61 -23.31
C ALA A 67 -1.61 0.52 -24.40
N GLY A 68 -1.59 0.90 -25.68
CA GLY A 68 -1.78 -0.02 -26.79
C GLY A 68 -0.63 -0.99 -27.04
N ASP A 69 0.48 -0.85 -26.31
CA ASP A 69 1.65 -1.70 -26.42
C ASP A 69 1.66 -2.88 -25.43
N PHE A 70 0.64 -2.98 -24.57
CA PHE A 70 0.44 -4.10 -23.66
C PHE A 70 -0.57 -5.08 -24.25
N ASP A 71 -0.31 -6.37 -24.14
CA ASP A 71 -1.28 -7.42 -24.48
C ASP A 71 -2.46 -7.41 -23.50
N CYS A 72 -2.18 -7.08 -22.23
CA CYS A 72 -3.20 -6.80 -21.24
C CYS A 72 -2.82 -5.54 -20.45
N ASN A 73 -3.59 -4.47 -20.62
CA ASN A 73 -3.34 -3.17 -19.99
C ASN A 73 -4.04 -3.00 -18.63
N ARG A 74 -4.32 -4.08 -17.88
CA ARG A 74 -4.95 -3.99 -16.54
C ARG A 74 -4.36 -5.03 -15.59
N HIS A 75 -4.07 -4.61 -14.37
CA HIS A 75 -3.55 -5.47 -13.30
C HIS A 75 -4.20 -5.12 -11.96
N GLY A 76 -3.82 -5.90 -10.93
CA GLY A 76 -4.27 -5.72 -9.56
C GLY A 76 -4.58 -7.06 -8.88
N VAL A 77 -4.36 -7.11 -7.56
CA VAL A 77 -4.38 -8.37 -6.79
C VAL A 77 -5.80 -8.88 -6.56
N SER A 78 -6.69 -8.01 -6.10
CA SER A 78 -8.08 -8.37 -5.78
C SER A 78 -9.06 -7.96 -6.87
N VAL A 79 -8.80 -6.81 -7.50
CA VAL A 79 -9.59 -6.22 -8.58
C VAL A 79 -8.57 -5.79 -9.63
N ARG A 80 -8.87 -6.02 -10.92
CA ARG A 80 -8.00 -5.60 -12.03
C ARG A 80 -8.43 -4.24 -12.58
N ASP A 81 -8.40 -3.23 -11.73
CA ASP A 81 -8.90 -1.88 -11.99
C ASP A 81 -7.79 -0.89 -12.39
N GLU A 82 -6.52 -1.23 -12.15
CA GLU A 82 -5.37 -0.37 -12.42
C GLU A 82 -4.81 -0.60 -13.83
N PRO A 83 -4.70 0.46 -14.66
CA PRO A 83 -4.02 0.36 -15.94
C PRO A 83 -2.51 0.44 -15.79
N PHE A 84 -1.78 -0.34 -16.60
CA PHE A 84 -0.32 -0.18 -16.70
C PHE A 84 0.07 1.19 -17.27
N LEU A 85 -0.62 1.63 -18.31
CA LEU A 85 -0.66 3.03 -18.75
C LEU A 85 -2.12 3.41 -19.03
N SER A 86 -2.52 4.62 -18.64
CA SER A 86 -3.87 5.13 -18.85
C SER A 86 -4.22 5.17 -20.34
N ASP A 87 -5.35 4.56 -20.70
CA ASP A 87 -5.89 4.51 -22.06
C ASP A 87 -7.13 5.39 -22.24
N ASP A 88 -8.15 5.18 -21.41
CA ASP A 88 -9.47 5.79 -21.57
C ASP A 88 -9.62 7.07 -20.74
N ARG A 89 -9.07 7.05 -19.53
CA ARG A 89 -9.11 8.15 -18.58
C ARG A 89 -7.98 8.03 -17.57
N VAL A 90 -7.64 9.17 -16.99
CA VAL A 90 -6.85 9.28 -15.76
C VAL A 90 -7.83 9.40 -14.59
N ARG A 91 -7.59 8.65 -13.53
CA ARG A 91 -8.37 8.56 -12.29
C ARG A 91 -7.63 9.13 -11.09
N GLY A 92 -6.31 9.28 -11.18
CA GLY A 92 -5.49 9.91 -10.16
C GLY A 92 -4.56 10.97 -10.73
N TYR A 93 -4.18 11.92 -9.88
CA TYR A 93 -3.06 12.81 -10.18
C TYR A 93 -1.80 11.95 -10.36
N TYR A 94 -0.97 12.29 -11.35
CA TYR A 94 0.21 11.51 -11.75
C TYR A 94 -0.02 10.11 -12.35
N ASP A 95 -1.24 9.77 -12.74
CA ASP A 95 -1.47 8.57 -13.56
C ASP A 95 -0.54 8.54 -14.78
N SER A 96 0.12 7.42 -15.00
CA SER A 96 1.05 7.24 -16.12
C SER A 96 0.29 7.12 -17.43
N VAL A 97 0.66 7.89 -18.45
CA VAL A 97 -0.08 7.95 -19.75
C VAL A 97 0.75 7.40 -20.91
N ALA A 98 2.02 7.78 -20.96
CA ALA A 98 2.95 7.36 -22.01
C ALA A 98 4.37 7.35 -21.46
N ALA A 99 5.30 6.72 -22.17
CA ALA A 99 6.71 6.72 -21.80
C ALA A 99 7.61 6.77 -23.03
N VAL A 100 8.86 7.18 -22.82
CA VAL A 100 9.90 7.28 -23.84
C VAL A 100 11.15 6.52 -23.37
N ALA A 101 11.88 5.92 -24.30
CA ALA A 101 13.24 5.43 -24.07
C ALA A 101 14.20 6.19 -24.99
N ALA A 102 15.27 6.78 -24.42
CA ALA A 102 16.23 7.61 -25.15
C ALA A 102 17.68 7.35 -24.72
N GLU A 103 18.63 7.85 -25.50
CA GLU A 103 20.07 7.61 -25.32
C GLU A 103 20.67 8.31 -24.09
N SER A 104 20.02 9.36 -23.59
CA SER A 104 20.40 10.05 -22.35
C SER A 104 19.18 10.43 -21.52
N GLU A 105 19.40 10.66 -20.23
CA GLU A 105 18.34 11.12 -19.32
C GLU A 105 17.73 12.44 -19.78
N GLU A 106 18.56 13.38 -20.23
CA GLU A 106 18.11 14.69 -20.70
C GLU A 106 17.25 14.59 -21.96
N ILE A 107 17.58 13.67 -22.88
CA ILE A 107 16.78 13.43 -24.08
C ILE A 107 15.45 12.77 -23.69
N ALA A 108 15.46 11.81 -22.76
CA ALA A 108 14.23 11.19 -22.26
C ALA A 108 13.30 12.21 -21.60
N GLN A 109 13.83 13.10 -20.75
CA GLN A 109 13.06 14.18 -20.13
C GLN A 109 12.47 15.14 -21.18
N LYS A 110 13.27 15.57 -22.15
CA LYS A 110 12.80 16.43 -23.26
C LYS A 110 11.73 15.75 -24.09
N ALA A 111 11.93 14.49 -24.47
CA ALA A 111 10.97 13.72 -25.26
C ALA A 111 9.64 13.53 -24.53
N ALA A 112 9.67 13.19 -23.24
CA ALA A 112 8.45 13.07 -22.43
C ALA A 112 7.67 14.40 -22.37
N ALA A 113 8.37 15.54 -22.26
CA ALA A 113 7.76 16.87 -22.29
C ALA A 113 7.13 17.24 -23.65
N LEU A 114 7.58 16.64 -24.75
CA LEU A 114 7.01 16.84 -26.09
C LEU A 114 5.74 16.03 -26.36
N ILE A 115 5.43 15.03 -25.52
CA ILE A 115 4.18 14.27 -25.63
C ILE A 115 3.01 15.18 -25.25
N ARG A 116 2.07 15.34 -26.18
CA ARG A 116 0.85 16.13 -25.96
C ARG A 116 -0.32 15.20 -25.70
N VAL A 117 -1.02 15.44 -24.59
CA VAL A 117 -2.22 14.69 -24.23
C VAL A 117 -3.38 15.66 -24.17
N GLU A 118 -4.43 15.39 -24.93
CA GLU A 118 -5.66 16.17 -24.88
C GLU A 118 -6.62 15.53 -23.88
N TYR A 119 -7.02 16.31 -22.87
CA TYR A 119 -7.92 15.87 -21.81
C TYR A 119 -9.30 16.52 -21.94
N GLU A 120 -10.34 15.76 -21.60
CA GLU A 120 -11.63 16.30 -21.16
C GLU A 120 -11.73 16.09 -19.65
N ASP A 121 -11.63 17.18 -18.88
CA ASP A 121 -11.72 17.12 -17.42
C ASP A 121 -13.08 16.58 -16.98
N LEU A 122 -13.06 15.70 -15.98
CA LEU A 122 -14.25 15.13 -15.34
C LEU A 122 -14.35 15.66 -13.90
N PRO A 123 -15.57 15.72 -13.33
CA PRO A 123 -15.71 15.97 -11.89
C PRO A 123 -14.92 14.92 -11.10
N GLY A 124 -14.15 15.33 -10.09
CA GLY A 124 -13.51 14.40 -9.15
C GLY A 124 -14.29 14.31 -7.84
N VAL A 125 -14.05 13.26 -7.06
CA VAL A 125 -14.55 13.11 -5.70
C VAL A 125 -13.38 12.82 -4.75
N TYR A 126 -13.28 13.59 -3.67
CA TYR A 126 -12.11 13.59 -2.78
C TYR A 126 -12.48 13.39 -1.30
N ASP A 127 -13.77 13.44 -0.97
CA ASP A 127 -14.27 12.99 0.34
C ASP A 127 -14.83 11.56 0.19
N PRO A 128 -14.30 10.57 0.93
CA PRO A 128 -14.82 9.21 0.83
C PRO A 128 -16.27 9.08 1.34
N PHE A 129 -16.78 9.99 2.16
CA PHE A 129 -18.20 9.97 2.54
C PHE A 129 -19.09 10.41 1.39
N GLU A 130 -18.72 11.49 0.69
CA GLU A 130 -19.40 11.95 -0.54
C GLU A 130 -19.32 10.87 -1.63
N ALA A 131 -18.17 10.22 -1.80
CA ALA A 131 -17.99 9.16 -2.80
C ALA A 131 -18.97 7.99 -2.60
N MET A 132 -19.36 7.68 -1.36
CA MET A 132 -20.33 6.61 -1.06
C MET A 132 -21.79 7.00 -1.32
N GLU A 133 -22.11 8.27 -1.56
CA GLU A 133 -23.48 8.72 -1.78
C GLU A 133 -24.01 8.29 -3.16
N GLU A 134 -25.33 8.11 -3.25
CA GLU A 134 -25.99 7.83 -4.52
C GLU A 134 -25.91 9.07 -5.44
N GLY A 135 -25.46 8.87 -6.68
CA GLY A 135 -25.27 9.96 -7.65
C GLY A 135 -23.92 10.68 -7.55
N SER A 136 -23.02 10.25 -6.66
CA SER A 136 -21.63 10.74 -6.63
C SER A 136 -20.91 10.45 -7.96
N CYS A 137 -19.83 11.19 -8.21
CA CYS A 137 -19.00 10.92 -9.40
C CYS A 137 -18.43 9.51 -9.33
N SER A 138 -18.77 8.66 -10.30
CA SER A 138 -18.29 7.29 -10.35
C SER A 138 -16.92 7.18 -11.03
N ILE A 139 -15.92 6.70 -10.30
CA ILE A 139 -14.54 6.60 -10.79
C ILE A 139 -14.38 5.42 -11.78
N HIS A 140 -15.08 4.31 -11.49
CA HIS A 140 -15.02 3.06 -12.29
C HIS A 140 -16.34 2.68 -12.96
N GLY A 141 -17.32 3.59 -13.01
CA GLY A 141 -18.62 3.36 -13.68
C GLY A 141 -19.66 2.59 -12.84
N GLY A 142 -19.40 2.35 -11.56
CA GLY A 142 -20.34 1.78 -10.59
C GLY A 142 -20.28 2.48 -9.24
N SER A 143 -20.55 1.74 -8.16
CA SER A 143 -20.37 2.25 -6.79
C SER A 143 -18.90 2.58 -6.52
N ASN A 144 -18.64 3.67 -5.79
CA ASN A 144 -17.29 3.94 -5.28
C ASN A 144 -16.96 3.14 -4.01
N ILE A 145 -17.90 2.34 -3.47
CA ILE A 145 -17.57 1.35 -2.43
C ILE A 145 -16.88 0.16 -3.12
N ALA A 146 -15.55 0.16 -3.08
CA ALA A 146 -14.70 -0.85 -3.73
C ALA A 146 -14.76 -2.21 -3.03
N ALA A 147 -14.87 -2.22 -1.70
CA ALA A 147 -14.99 -3.43 -0.90
C ALA A 147 -15.70 -3.16 0.43
N GLU A 148 -16.41 -4.17 0.93
CA GLU A 148 -16.98 -4.17 2.27
C GLU A 148 -16.49 -5.40 3.04
N VAL A 149 -16.12 -5.20 4.29
CA VAL A 149 -15.68 -6.26 5.20
C VAL A 149 -16.55 -6.21 6.44
N GLN A 150 -17.09 -7.35 6.86
CA GLN A 150 -17.84 -7.47 8.10
C GLN A 150 -17.35 -8.68 8.90
N ILE A 151 -17.02 -8.44 10.18
CA ILE A 151 -16.67 -9.48 11.15
C ILE A 151 -17.63 -9.33 12.33
N VAL A 152 -18.37 -10.40 12.63
CA VAL A 152 -19.32 -10.45 13.74
C VAL A 152 -18.99 -11.64 14.63
N ASN A 153 -18.89 -11.40 15.93
CA ASN A 153 -18.76 -12.42 16.95
C ASN A 153 -19.74 -12.13 18.10
N GLY A 154 -20.45 -13.15 18.58
CA GLY A 154 -21.50 -12.98 19.59
C GLY A 154 -22.69 -12.16 19.09
N ASP A 155 -23.40 -11.52 20.02
CA ASP A 155 -24.61 -10.72 19.74
C ASP A 155 -24.48 -9.32 20.35
N VAL A 156 -24.02 -8.39 19.51
CA VAL A 156 -23.77 -7.00 19.90
C VAL A 156 -25.06 -6.28 20.27
N ASP A 157 -26.16 -6.55 19.57
CA ASP A 157 -27.43 -5.85 19.78
C ASP A 157 -28.08 -6.27 21.11
N ARG A 158 -27.94 -7.53 21.51
CA ARG A 158 -28.34 -8.01 22.83
C ARG A 158 -27.40 -7.57 23.95
N ALA A 159 -26.11 -7.36 23.66
CA ALA A 159 -25.12 -7.05 24.68
C ALA A 159 -25.14 -5.59 25.13
N PHE A 160 -25.32 -4.62 24.22
CA PHE A 160 -25.30 -3.20 24.58
C PHE A 160 -26.33 -2.79 25.66
N PRO A 161 -27.59 -3.25 25.64
CA PRO A 161 -28.56 -2.94 26.70
C PRO A 161 -28.18 -3.45 28.10
N GLN A 162 -27.25 -4.41 28.19
CA GLN A 162 -26.74 -4.97 29.45
C GLN A 162 -25.55 -4.17 30.00
N CYS A 163 -25.04 -3.21 29.25
CA CYS A 163 -23.87 -2.43 29.64
C CYS A 163 -24.30 -1.20 30.45
N PRO A 164 -23.91 -1.08 31.73
CA PRO A 164 -24.17 0.13 32.53
C PRO A 164 -23.45 1.37 31.96
N HIS A 165 -22.29 1.17 31.31
CA HIS A 165 -21.50 2.24 30.73
C HIS A 165 -21.30 2.01 29.24
N ILE A 166 -21.58 3.03 28.41
CA ILE A 166 -21.38 3.01 26.97
C ILE A 166 -20.54 4.23 26.59
N PHE A 167 -19.45 3.98 25.86
CA PHE A 167 -18.53 5.02 25.39
C PHE A 167 -18.44 4.99 23.87
N GLU A 168 -18.45 6.16 23.24
CA GLU A 168 -18.34 6.31 21.79
C GLU A 168 -17.31 7.38 21.43
N GLN A 169 -16.48 7.12 20.42
CA GLN A 169 -15.52 8.07 19.87
C GLN A 169 -15.43 7.94 18.35
N GLN A 170 -15.14 9.07 17.70
CA GLN A 170 -14.76 9.14 16.29
C GLN A 170 -13.31 9.59 16.21
N MET A 171 -12.52 8.90 15.41
CA MET A 171 -11.08 9.08 15.30
C MET A 171 -10.68 9.05 13.83
N TYR A 172 -9.62 9.75 13.50
CA TYR A 172 -9.09 9.84 12.15
C TYR A 172 -7.58 9.60 12.18
N THR A 173 -7.08 8.83 11.20
CA THR A 173 -5.64 8.77 10.92
C THR A 173 -5.38 9.27 9.50
N PRO A 174 -4.40 10.16 9.31
CA PRO A 174 -4.12 10.77 8.02
C PRO A 174 -3.43 9.80 7.06
N VAL A 175 -3.23 10.28 5.83
CA VAL A 175 -2.31 9.69 4.86
C VAL A 175 -0.88 9.78 5.40
N ASN A 176 -0.09 8.74 5.17
CA ASN A 176 1.34 8.72 5.47
C ASN A 176 2.11 8.11 4.32
N GLU A 177 3.26 8.69 4.00
CA GLU A 177 4.19 8.17 3.01
C GLU A 177 5.30 7.34 3.71
N HIS A 178 5.90 6.40 2.98
CA HIS A 178 6.87 5.41 3.46
C HIS A 178 8.28 5.94 3.72
N ALA A 179 8.71 6.90 2.93
CA ALA A 179 9.93 7.69 3.04
C ALA A 179 11.21 6.85 3.07
N PHE A 180 11.22 5.71 2.37
CA PHE A 180 12.46 4.96 2.18
C PHE A 180 13.47 5.79 1.38
N ILE A 181 14.75 5.67 1.72
CA ILE A 181 15.80 6.58 1.24
C ILE A 181 16.10 6.37 -0.25
N GLU A 182 16.06 5.12 -0.74
CA GLU A 182 16.22 4.79 -2.16
C GLU A 182 14.86 4.85 -2.87
N PRO A 183 14.61 5.82 -3.79
CA PRO A 183 13.42 5.78 -4.64
C PRO A 183 13.32 4.48 -5.46
N HIS A 184 12.18 4.23 -6.09
CA HIS A 184 12.05 3.12 -7.02
C HIS A 184 13.04 3.27 -8.17
N ALA A 185 13.78 2.20 -8.44
CA ALA A 185 14.71 2.12 -9.55
C ALA A 185 14.71 0.71 -10.13
N ALA A 186 14.76 0.62 -11.47
CA ALA A 186 14.79 -0.64 -12.18
C ALA A 186 15.51 -0.54 -13.54
N ILE A 187 15.97 -1.70 -14.02
CA ILE A 187 16.46 -1.91 -15.37
C ILE A 187 15.87 -3.19 -15.94
N ALA A 188 15.39 -3.14 -17.18
CA ALA A 188 14.89 -4.28 -17.93
C ALA A 188 15.77 -4.55 -19.15
N TYR A 189 15.94 -5.81 -19.51
CA TYR A 189 16.67 -6.25 -20.71
C TYR A 189 16.21 -7.65 -21.12
N LEU A 190 16.49 -8.04 -22.36
CA LEU A 190 16.34 -9.42 -22.80
C LEU A 190 17.66 -10.16 -22.59
N ASP A 191 17.59 -11.35 -22.00
CA ASP A 191 18.75 -12.24 -21.92
C ASP A 191 19.22 -12.60 -23.34
N GLU A 192 20.50 -12.39 -23.64
CA GLU A 192 21.04 -12.57 -25.00
C GLU A 192 21.00 -14.03 -25.48
N THR A 193 20.99 -14.99 -24.55
CA THR A 193 21.02 -16.42 -24.87
C THR A 193 19.62 -17.01 -24.96
N ALA A 194 18.81 -16.80 -23.91
CA ALA A 194 17.47 -17.37 -23.82
C ALA A 194 16.39 -16.51 -24.51
N GLY A 195 16.66 -15.22 -24.72
CA GLY A 195 15.67 -14.26 -25.20
C GLY A 195 14.55 -13.97 -24.20
N ASP A 196 14.76 -14.33 -22.93
CA ASP A 196 13.81 -14.13 -21.83
C ASP A 196 13.90 -12.72 -21.27
N LEU A 197 12.80 -12.20 -20.75
CA LEU A 197 12.77 -10.88 -20.13
C LEU A 197 13.40 -10.96 -18.73
N VAL A 198 14.37 -10.08 -18.48
CA VAL A 198 14.97 -9.89 -17.15
C VAL A 198 14.70 -8.47 -16.67
N VAL A 199 14.11 -8.35 -15.48
CA VAL A 199 13.91 -7.07 -14.80
C VAL A 199 14.63 -7.11 -13.46
N ARG A 200 15.57 -6.18 -13.25
CA ARG A 200 16.21 -5.96 -11.95
C ARG A 200 15.60 -4.71 -11.33
N THR A 201 14.95 -4.84 -10.18
CA THR A 201 14.18 -3.75 -9.56
C THR A 201 14.33 -3.75 -8.03
N SER A 202 13.96 -2.64 -7.42
CA SER A 202 13.96 -2.42 -5.97
C SER A 202 12.69 -2.90 -5.23
N VAL A 203 11.75 -3.59 -5.91
CA VAL A 203 10.49 -4.09 -5.30
C VAL A 203 10.68 -5.21 -4.26
N GLN A 204 9.64 -5.51 -3.47
CA GLN A 204 9.64 -6.50 -2.39
C GLN A 204 8.89 -7.80 -2.75
N ARG A 205 8.21 -7.86 -3.90
CA ARG A 205 7.39 -9.02 -4.35
C ARG A 205 7.79 -9.53 -5.74
N PRO A 206 9.05 -9.94 -5.97
CA PRO A 206 9.56 -10.26 -7.31
C PRO A 206 8.73 -11.29 -8.08
N ALA A 207 8.25 -12.34 -7.40
CA ALA A 207 7.45 -13.39 -8.05
C ALA A 207 6.13 -12.87 -8.62
N LEU A 208 5.45 -11.95 -7.91
CA LEU A 208 4.16 -11.42 -8.31
C LEU A 208 4.31 -10.33 -9.36
N ILE A 209 5.37 -9.53 -9.27
CA ILE A 209 5.75 -8.61 -10.34
C ILE A 209 6.06 -9.40 -11.63
N ALA A 210 6.67 -10.58 -11.54
CA ALA A 210 6.88 -11.43 -12.72
C ALA A 210 5.55 -11.90 -13.34
N GLU A 211 4.52 -12.16 -12.53
CA GLU A 211 3.17 -12.50 -13.02
C GLU A 211 2.51 -11.30 -13.72
N ASP A 212 2.57 -10.11 -13.12
CA ASP A 212 2.03 -8.88 -13.71
C ASP A 212 2.74 -8.54 -15.03
N LEU A 213 4.07 -8.67 -15.08
CA LEU A 213 4.85 -8.46 -16.29
C LEU A 213 4.51 -9.48 -17.39
N ALA A 214 4.37 -10.75 -17.03
CA ALA A 214 3.99 -11.81 -17.97
C ALA A 214 2.61 -11.54 -18.57
N LEU A 215 1.66 -11.08 -17.75
CA LEU A 215 0.35 -10.63 -18.19
C LEU A 215 0.45 -9.42 -19.14
N ALA A 216 1.25 -8.41 -18.78
CA ALA A 216 1.42 -7.18 -19.54
C ALA A 216 1.92 -7.42 -20.98
N ILE A 217 2.88 -8.34 -21.13
CA ILE A 217 3.56 -8.63 -22.41
C ILE A 217 3.06 -9.91 -23.10
N GLY A 218 2.04 -10.57 -22.54
CA GLY A 218 1.45 -11.79 -23.10
C GLY A 218 2.38 -13.01 -23.15
N TRP A 219 3.37 -13.09 -22.27
CA TRP A 219 4.36 -14.18 -22.26
C TRP A 219 4.07 -15.19 -21.15
N PRO A 220 4.56 -16.45 -21.27
CA PRO A 220 4.61 -17.36 -20.14
C PRO A 220 5.48 -16.79 -19.01
N GLN A 221 5.03 -16.87 -17.76
CA GLN A 221 5.79 -16.41 -16.59
C GLN A 221 7.19 -17.06 -16.50
N SER A 222 7.36 -18.28 -16.99
CA SER A 222 8.67 -18.96 -17.05
C SER A 222 9.72 -18.24 -17.91
N ARG A 223 9.30 -17.30 -18.77
CA ARG A 223 10.16 -16.47 -19.61
C ARG A 223 10.36 -15.05 -19.06
N VAL A 224 9.91 -14.80 -17.82
CA VAL A 224 10.01 -13.52 -17.14
C VAL A 224 10.75 -13.71 -15.82
N ARG A 225 11.90 -13.08 -15.68
CA ARG A 225 12.76 -13.15 -14.50
C ARG A 225 12.84 -11.80 -13.82
N VAL A 226 12.30 -11.70 -12.61
CA VAL A 226 12.45 -10.52 -11.75
C VAL A 226 13.51 -10.78 -10.68
N ILE A 227 14.48 -9.88 -10.56
CA ILE A 227 15.60 -9.98 -9.62
C ILE A 227 15.60 -8.76 -8.71
N THR A 228 15.47 -8.99 -7.41
CA THR A 228 15.58 -7.94 -6.39
C THR A 228 16.96 -8.01 -5.74
N GLY A 229 17.76 -6.97 -5.94
CA GLY A 229 19.11 -6.83 -5.38
C GLY A 229 19.10 -6.26 -3.96
N SER A 230 20.05 -5.37 -3.68
CA SER A 230 19.97 -4.52 -2.48
C SER A 230 18.79 -3.54 -2.63
N VAL A 231 17.96 -3.45 -1.59
CA VAL A 231 16.76 -2.57 -1.56
C VAL A 231 16.91 -1.59 -0.40
N GLY A 232 16.92 -0.29 -0.70
CA GLY A 232 17.16 0.81 0.24
C GLY A 232 15.93 1.22 1.06
N GLY A 233 15.21 0.21 1.57
CA GLY A 233 13.94 0.37 2.29
C GLY A 233 12.72 0.16 1.40
N GLY A 234 11.58 -0.09 2.03
CA GLY A 234 10.32 -0.26 1.31
C GLY A 234 9.09 -0.09 2.19
N PHE A 235 9.13 -0.66 3.41
CA PHE A 235 8.07 -0.47 4.42
C PHE A 235 6.64 -0.77 3.92
N GLY A 236 6.51 -1.57 2.84
CA GLY A 236 5.26 -1.86 2.15
C GLY A 236 5.05 -1.13 0.82
N GLY A 237 5.69 0.03 0.61
CA GLY A 237 5.45 0.89 -0.56
C GLY A 237 6.10 0.37 -1.84
N LYS A 238 7.04 -0.56 -1.71
CA LYS A 238 7.68 -1.28 -2.82
C LYS A 238 7.01 -2.64 -3.10
N ASN A 239 5.73 -2.80 -2.77
CA ASN A 239 4.97 -4.04 -3.02
C ASN A 239 4.16 -4.05 -4.32
N GLU A 240 3.83 -2.88 -4.84
CA GLU A 240 3.15 -2.73 -6.13
C GLU A 240 4.17 -2.68 -7.27
N ILE A 241 3.71 -2.99 -8.48
CA ILE A 241 4.41 -2.65 -9.71
C ILE A 241 4.29 -1.14 -9.93
N THR A 242 5.33 -0.49 -10.46
CA THR A 242 5.35 0.97 -10.61
C THR A 242 5.61 1.38 -12.06
N PHE A 243 6.74 0.96 -12.62
CA PHE A 243 7.12 1.24 -14.02
C PHE A 243 7.86 0.08 -14.68
N GLU A 244 7.98 -1.07 -14.01
CA GLU A 244 8.66 -2.24 -14.53
C GLU A 244 8.04 -2.73 -15.85
N HIS A 245 6.72 -2.65 -15.97
CA HIS A 245 5.97 -3.01 -17.19
C HIS A 245 6.34 -2.12 -18.38
N ILE A 246 6.56 -0.82 -18.13
CA ILE A 246 7.01 0.14 -19.14
C ILE A 246 8.41 -0.25 -19.63
N LEU A 247 9.33 -0.51 -18.69
CA LEU A 247 10.69 -0.92 -19.03
C LEU A 247 10.72 -2.23 -19.81
N ALA A 248 9.88 -3.20 -19.44
CA ALA A 248 9.74 -4.46 -20.14
C ALA A 248 9.35 -4.27 -21.61
N VAL A 249 8.29 -3.52 -21.88
CA VAL A 249 7.84 -3.25 -23.25
C VAL A 249 8.90 -2.49 -24.04
N LEU A 250 9.52 -1.47 -23.47
CA LEU A 250 10.56 -0.68 -24.14
C LEU A 250 11.82 -1.52 -24.43
N ALA A 251 12.22 -2.41 -23.52
CA ALA A 251 13.33 -3.34 -23.74
C ALA A 251 13.03 -4.34 -24.87
N ILE A 252 11.79 -4.84 -24.94
CA ILE A 252 11.35 -5.74 -26.01
C ILE A 252 11.36 -5.05 -27.37
N LYS A 253 10.80 -3.83 -27.43
CA LYS A 253 10.74 -3.00 -28.65
C LYS A 253 12.11 -2.61 -29.17
N THR A 254 13.01 -2.20 -28.28
CA THR A 254 14.32 -1.66 -28.68
C THR A 254 15.40 -2.74 -28.76
N ARG A 255 15.18 -3.91 -28.16
CA ARG A 255 16.20 -4.96 -27.96
C ARG A 255 17.46 -4.43 -27.26
N ARG A 256 17.29 -3.39 -26.44
CA ARG A 256 18.34 -2.75 -25.64
C ARG A 256 17.92 -2.74 -24.17
N PRO A 257 18.86 -2.74 -23.22
CA PRO A 257 18.52 -2.49 -21.83
C PRO A 257 17.84 -1.13 -21.68
N VAL A 258 16.86 -1.03 -20.79
CA VAL A 258 16.14 0.23 -20.49
C VAL A 258 16.06 0.39 -18.98
N LYS A 259 16.48 1.55 -18.48
CA LYS A 259 16.52 1.84 -17.04
C LYS A 259 15.75 3.11 -16.69
N MET A 260 15.28 3.15 -15.46
CA MET A 260 14.61 4.31 -14.87
C MET A 260 14.79 4.30 -13.36
N ALA A 261 14.87 5.49 -12.79
CA ALA A 261 14.71 5.72 -11.37
C ALA A 261 13.76 6.90 -11.18
N TYR A 262 12.88 6.80 -10.19
CA TYR A 262 12.11 7.97 -9.76
C TYR A 262 13.03 9.01 -9.13
N THR A 263 12.73 10.26 -9.40
CA THR A 263 13.10 11.36 -8.51
C THR A 263 12.37 11.21 -7.17
N ARG A 264 12.80 11.96 -6.14
CA ARG A 264 12.08 11.96 -4.85
C ARG A 264 10.65 12.50 -4.99
N GLU A 265 10.43 13.46 -5.87
CA GLU A 265 9.11 14.05 -6.12
C GLU A 265 8.19 13.02 -6.79
N GLU A 266 8.67 12.32 -7.82
CA GLU A 266 7.91 11.22 -8.45
C GLU A 266 7.64 10.08 -7.47
N GLU A 267 8.53 9.80 -6.53
CA GLU A 267 8.26 8.79 -5.49
C GLU A 267 7.04 9.18 -4.64
N PHE A 268 6.89 10.46 -4.29
CA PHE A 268 5.75 10.92 -3.48
C PHE A 268 4.46 11.02 -4.28
N ASP A 269 4.54 11.36 -5.57
CA ASP A 269 3.36 11.57 -6.41
C ASP A 269 2.85 10.28 -7.08
N CYS A 270 3.75 9.36 -7.46
CA CYS A 270 3.42 8.18 -8.27
C CYS A 270 3.39 6.87 -7.47
N SER A 271 3.97 6.82 -6.28
CA SER A 271 3.96 5.60 -5.46
C SER A 271 2.70 5.52 -4.58
N THR A 272 2.66 4.49 -3.73
CA THR A 272 1.52 4.26 -2.86
C THR A 272 1.68 4.91 -1.51
N VAL A 273 0.57 5.18 -0.82
CA VAL A 273 0.56 5.72 0.54
C VAL A 273 -0.18 4.80 1.52
N ARG A 274 -0.07 5.10 2.81
CA ARG A 274 -0.99 4.55 3.81
C ARG A 274 -2.37 5.16 3.64
N HIS A 275 -3.36 4.28 3.58
CA HIS A 275 -4.78 4.61 3.64
C HIS A 275 -5.13 5.44 4.89
N PRO A 276 -5.80 6.60 4.74
CA PRO A 276 -6.40 7.31 5.85
C PRO A 276 -7.68 6.59 6.27
N TYR A 277 -7.92 6.51 7.59
CA TYR A 277 -9.07 5.80 8.16
C TYR A 277 -9.91 6.78 8.97
N TRP A 278 -11.23 6.75 8.77
CA TRP A 278 -12.22 7.33 9.67
C TRP A 278 -12.85 6.19 10.47
N ILE A 279 -12.68 6.25 11.78
CA ILE A 279 -12.99 5.14 12.69
C ILE A 279 -14.00 5.63 13.70
N LYS A 280 -15.19 5.03 13.69
CA LYS A 280 -16.19 5.19 14.76
C LYS A 280 -16.16 3.96 15.63
N MET A 281 -15.89 4.12 16.93
CA MET A 281 -15.78 3.03 17.89
C MET A 281 -16.74 3.25 19.06
N ARG A 282 -17.52 2.21 19.39
CA ARG A 282 -18.43 2.17 20.54
C ARG A 282 -18.15 0.95 21.39
N SER A 283 -17.92 1.12 22.69
CA SER A 283 -17.71 0.02 23.63
C SER A 283 -18.73 0.07 24.78
N GLY A 284 -19.29 -1.08 25.11
CA GLY A 284 -20.12 -1.29 26.29
C GLY A 284 -19.32 -2.00 27.38
N VAL A 285 -19.34 -1.45 28.60
CA VAL A 285 -18.45 -1.84 29.70
C VAL A 285 -19.30 -2.12 30.95
N LEU A 286 -18.96 -3.19 31.65
CA LEU A 286 -19.57 -3.59 32.93
C LEU A 286 -19.00 -2.77 34.10
N GLU A 287 -19.68 -2.78 35.25
CA GLU A 287 -19.21 -2.08 36.46
C GLU A 287 -17.81 -2.51 36.90
N ASP A 288 -17.45 -3.78 36.67
CA ASP A 288 -16.13 -4.34 37.00
C ASP A 288 -15.03 -4.00 35.98
N GLY A 289 -15.32 -3.14 35.00
CA GLY A 289 -14.37 -2.71 33.97
C GLY A 289 -14.18 -3.69 32.81
N ARG A 290 -14.89 -4.82 32.77
CA ARG A 290 -14.86 -5.72 31.60
C ARG A 290 -15.62 -5.13 30.43
N ILE A 291 -15.05 -5.22 29.23
CA ILE A 291 -15.70 -4.84 27.98
C ILE A 291 -16.62 -5.99 27.54
N LEU A 292 -17.93 -5.75 27.54
CA LEU A 292 -18.93 -6.75 27.12
C LEU A 292 -19.17 -6.71 25.60
N ALA A 293 -19.17 -5.52 25.00
CA ALA A 293 -19.45 -5.34 23.59
C ALA A 293 -18.58 -4.26 22.96
N ARG A 294 -18.22 -4.44 21.68
CA ARG A 294 -17.56 -3.41 20.86
C ARG A 294 -18.06 -3.39 19.43
N GLU A 295 -18.47 -2.23 18.96
CA GLU A 295 -18.78 -1.97 17.56
C GLU A 295 -17.74 -1.01 16.97
N VAL A 296 -17.22 -1.34 15.79
CA VAL A 296 -16.23 -0.54 15.06
C VAL A 296 -16.69 -0.37 13.63
N ARG A 297 -16.75 0.88 13.16
CA ARG A 297 -17.03 1.23 11.77
C ARG A 297 -15.85 1.95 11.18
N ILE A 298 -15.39 1.50 10.03
CA ILE A 298 -14.20 2.00 9.34
C ILE A 298 -14.62 2.45 7.95
N VAL A 299 -14.24 3.67 7.57
CA VAL A 299 -14.17 4.11 6.18
C VAL A 299 -12.71 4.31 5.84
N SER A 300 -12.25 3.65 4.79
CA SER A 300 -10.88 3.70 4.29
C SER A 300 -10.89 4.23 2.87
N ASP A 301 -10.16 5.29 2.61
CA ASP A 301 -9.95 5.84 1.27
C ASP A 301 -8.78 5.11 0.59
N CYS A 302 -9.01 4.50 -0.58
CA CYS A 302 -7.96 3.85 -1.37
C CYS A 302 -7.43 4.70 -2.53
N GLY A 303 -7.94 5.91 -2.74
CA GLY A 303 -7.65 6.67 -3.95
C GLY A 303 -8.23 5.99 -5.19
N PRO A 304 -7.60 6.13 -6.36
CA PRO A 304 -8.19 5.74 -7.64
C PRO A 304 -8.27 4.24 -7.88
N TYR A 305 -7.45 3.43 -7.20
CA TYR A 305 -7.30 2.00 -7.45
C TYR A 305 -7.32 1.20 -6.16
N VAL A 306 -7.70 -0.08 -6.24
CA VAL A 306 -7.80 -0.94 -5.04
C VAL A 306 -6.42 -1.39 -4.55
N GLY A 307 -5.50 -1.76 -5.43
CA GLY A 307 -4.20 -2.33 -5.05
C GLY A 307 -4.30 -3.41 -3.97
N LEU A 308 -3.55 -3.23 -2.87
CA LEU A 308 -3.64 -4.03 -1.65
C LEU A 308 -4.63 -3.49 -0.58
N GLY A 309 -5.46 -2.50 -0.93
CA GLY A 309 -6.40 -1.83 -0.03
C GLY A 309 -7.44 -2.76 0.59
N LYS A 310 -8.01 -3.69 -0.19
CA LYS A 310 -8.98 -4.66 0.34
C LYS A 310 -8.37 -5.52 1.45
N MET A 311 -7.18 -6.08 1.19
CA MET A 311 -6.46 -6.88 2.18
C MET A 311 -6.06 -6.03 3.40
N THR A 312 -5.70 -4.76 3.19
CA THR A 312 -5.35 -3.81 4.25
C THR A 312 -6.55 -3.55 5.17
N LEU A 313 -7.73 -3.35 4.58
CA LEU A 313 -8.99 -3.19 5.31
C LEU A 313 -9.37 -4.46 6.06
N GLU A 314 -9.27 -5.64 5.42
CA GLU A 314 -9.55 -6.93 6.04
C GLU A 314 -8.68 -7.15 7.29
N LYS A 315 -7.37 -6.94 7.17
CA LYS A 315 -6.46 -7.06 8.30
C LYS A 315 -6.77 -6.04 9.39
N GLY A 316 -7.07 -4.80 9.02
CA GLY A 316 -7.56 -3.79 9.95
C GLY A 316 -8.80 -4.26 10.72
N CYS A 317 -9.79 -4.82 10.02
CA CYS A 317 -11.03 -5.33 10.62
C CYS A 317 -10.76 -6.49 11.60
N ILE A 318 -9.88 -7.44 11.24
CA ILE A 318 -9.49 -8.57 12.09
C ILE A 318 -8.94 -8.09 13.44
N HIS A 319 -8.16 -7.01 13.43
CA HIS A 319 -7.53 -6.46 14.63
C HIS A 319 -8.32 -5.29 15.26
N GLY A 320 -9.46 -4.91 14.67
CA GLY A 320 -10.15 -3.66 14.97
C GLY A 320 -10.70 -3.55 16.39
N CYS A 321 -10.89 -4.69 17.05
CA CYS A 321 -11.33 -4.73 18.44
C CYS A 321 -10.20 -4.60 19.46
N GLY A 322 -8.93 -4.64 19.03
CA GLY A 322 -7.76 -4.63 19.88
C GLY A 322 -7.45 -5.98 20.53
N PRO A 323 -6.34 -6.07 21.29
CA PRO A 323 -5.88 -7.29 21.95
C PRO A 323 -6.66 -7.56 23.25
N TYR A 324 -8.00 -7.51 23.18
CA TYR A 324 -8.89 -7.59 24.34
C TYR A 324 -9.90 -8.73 24.22
N ARG A 325 -10.23 -9.37 25.35
CA ARG A 325 -11.35 -10.29 25.52
C ARG A 325 -12.66 -9.53 25.44
N ILE A 326 -13.30 -9.58 24.26
CA ILE A 326 -14.60 -8.94 24.04
C ILE A 326 -15.55 -9.99 23.45
N PRO A 327 -16.54 -10.48 24.23
CA PRO A 327 -17.37 -11.59 23.79
C PRO A 327 -18.34 -11.22 22.66
N ASN A 328 -18.70 -9.93 22.52
CA ASN A 328 -19.61 -9.46 21.48
C ASN A 328 -18.94 -8.36 20.65
N THR A 329 -18.64 -8.63 19.39
CA THR A 329 -17.99 -7.66 18.51
C THR A 329 -18.65 -7.59 17.15
N ARG A 330 -18.68 -6.38 16.59
CA ARG A 330 -19.10 -6.12 15.21
C ARG A 330 -18.13 -5.11 14.62
N VAL A 331 -17.36 -5.53 13.63
CA VAL A 331 -16.47 -4.65 12.88
C VAL A 331 -16.94 -4.59 11.43
N CYS A 332 -17.24 -3.39 10.96
CA CYS A 332 -17.62 -3.15 9.57
C CYS A 332 -16.62 -2.17 8.94
N GLY A 333 -16.03 -2.53 7.82
CA GLY A 333 -15.14 -1.68 7.05
C GLY A 333 -15.67 -1.47 5.64
N LYS A 334 -15.52 -0.25 5.12
CA LYS A 334 -15.72 0.09 3.72
C LYS A 334 -14.43 0.64 3.12
N LEU A 335 -14.02 0.09 1.99
CA LEU A 335 -12.95 0.63 1.15
C LEU A 335 -13.61 1.47 0.06
N VAL A 336 -13.17 2.71 -0.11
CA VAL A 336 -13.84 3.69 -0.97
C VAL A 336 -12.86 4.28 -1.98
N TYR A 337 -13.24 4.24 -3.25
CA TYR A 337 -12.54 4.93 -4.33
C TYR A 337 -12.71 6.45 -4.20
N THR A 338 -11.63 7.18 -4.39
CA THR A 338 -11.60 8.64 -4.54
C THR A 338 -10.56 9.02 -5.61
N ASN A 339 -10.44 10.29 -5.97
CA ASN A 339 -9.36 10.78 -6.82
C ASN A 339 -8.12 11.24 -6.00
N ASN A 340 -8.04 10.91 -4.71
CA ASN A 340 -6.89 11.18 -3.85
C ASN A 340 -5.70 10.25 -4.17
N SER A 341 -4.60 10.38 -3.43
CA SER A 341 -3.42 9.51 -3.57
C SER A 341 -3.75 8.03 -3.44
N PHE A 342 -3.07 7.19 -4.23
CA PHE A 342 -3.29 5.76 -4.28
C PHE A 342 -2.84 5.06 -2.98
N GLY A 343 -3.79 4.51 -2.24
CA GLY A 343 -3.55 3.76 -1.01
C GLY A 343 -3.14 2.31 -1.28
N SER A 344 -2.05 1.86 -0.66
CA SER A 344 -1.69 0.42 -0.63
C SER A 344 -1.06 0.02 0.71
N ALA A 345 -0.14 -0.93 0.68
CA ALA A 345 0.52 -1.51 1.83
C ALA A 345 1.48 -0.52 2.49
N MET A 346 1.30 -0.24 3.78
CA MET A 346 2.34 0.35 4.62
C MET A 346 2.50 -0.48 5.89
N ARG A 347 3.71 -0.53 6.45
CA ARG A 347 4.10 -1.32 7.63
C ARG A 347 2.99 -1.32 8.69
N GLY A 348 2.49 -2.51 9.00
CA GLY A 348 1.36 -2.74 9.92
C GLY A 348 0.02 -3.02 9.23
N PHE A 349 -0.20 -2.48 8.02
CA PHE A 349 -1.25 -2.94 7.08
C PHE A 349 -2.66 -2.87 7.71
N GLY A 350 -3.15 -1.64 7.94
CA GLY A 350 -4.43 -1.34 8.60
C GLY A 350 -4.37 -1.37 10.13
N VAL A 351 -3.50 -2.21 10.71
CA VAL A 351 -3.40 -2.36 12.17
C VAL A 351 -2.92 -1.09 12.88
N PRO A 352 -1.99 -0.25 12.37
CA PRO A 352 -1.61 0.98 13.05
C PRO A 352 -2.77 1.96 13.21
N GLN A 353 -3.63 2.08 12.20
CA GLN A 353 -4.82 2.93 12.25
C GLN A 353 -5.78 2.47 13.37
N LEU A 354 -6.04 1.16 13.42
CA LEU A 354 -6.89 0.58 14.46
C LEU A 354 -6.21 0.57 15.83
N GLY A 355 -4.89 0.37 15.87
CA GLY A 355 -4.05 0.40 17.05
C GLY A 355 -4.14 1.72 17.77
N PHE A 356 -3.98 2.81 17.03
CA PHE A 356 -4.27 4.14 17.53
C PHE A 356 -5.70 4.22 18.10
N ALA A 357 -6.70 3.81 17.32
CA ALA A 357 -8.10 3.96 17.71
C ALA A 357 -8.48 3.16 18.97
N TYR A 358 -8.19 1.86 19.03
CA TYR A 358 -8.57 1.05 20.18
C TYR A 358 -7.74 1.37 21.43
N GLU A 359 -6.48 1.79 21.30
CA GLU A 359 -5.67 2.17 22.47
C GLU A 359 -6.11 3.51 23.06
N VAL A 360 -6.34 4.53 22.21
CA VAL A 360 -6.88 5.82 22.66
C VAL A 360 -8.27 5.64 23.26
N HIS A 361 -9.12 4.82 22.64
CA HIS A 361 -10.44 4.53 23.16
C HIS A 361 -10.41 3.80 24.50
N THR A 362 -9.49 2.86 24.65
CA THR A 362 -9.29 2.11 25.91
C THR A 362 -8.81 3.04 27.02
N ASP A 363 -7.86 3.94 26.75
CA ASP A 363 -7.42 4.97 27.70
C ASP A 363 -8.56 5.90 28.14
N TYR A 364 -9.36 6.34 27.16
CA TYR A 364 -10.51 7.20 27.42
C TYR A 364 -11.54 6.51 28.34
N ILE A 365 -11.88 5.25 28.05
CA ILE A 365 -12.79 4.45 28.88
C ILE A 365 -12.22 4.31 30.30
N ALA A 366 -10.97 3.88 30.43
CA ALA A 366 -10.35 3.62 31.72
C ALA A 366 -10.43 4.86 32.63
N ARG A 367 -10.03 6.03 32.12
CA ARG A 367 -10.08 7.30 32.86
C ARG A 367 -11.50 7.69 33.26
N ARG A 368 -12.50 7.44 32.41
CA ARG A 368 -13.92 7.73 32.70
C ARG A 368 -14.53 6.77 33.71
N MET A 369 -14.03 5.54 33.76
CA MET A 369 -14.38 4.54 34.78
C MET A 369 -13.63 4.74 36.10
N GLY A 370 -12.67 5.68 36.16
CA GLY A 370 -11.80 5.84 37.33
C GLY A 370 -10.82 4.67 37.53
N ILE A 371 -10.56 3.88 36.49
CA ILE A 371 -9.64 2.75 36.50
C ILE A 371 -8.33 3.20 35.83
N SER A 372 -7.18 2.83 36.39
CA SER A 372 -5.89 3.07 35.74
C SER A 372 -5.89 2.46 34.33
N PRO A 373 -5.40 3.16 33.28
CA PRO A 373 -5.34 2.61 31.92
C PRO A 373 -4.57 1.29 31.83
N LEU A 374 -3.57 1.09 32.69
CA LEU A 374 -2.82 -0.16 32.78
C LEU A 374 -3.70 -1.29 33.33
N GLU A 375 -4.42 -1.03 34.42
CA GLU A 375 -5.27 -2.04 35.07
C GLU A 375 -6.46 -2.40 34.18
N PHE A 376 -7.06 -1.41 33.53
CA PHE A 376 -8.15 -1.64 32.59
C PHE A 376 -7.72 -2.55 31.43
N ARG A 377 -6.48 -2.41 30.93
CA ARG A 377 -5.91 -3.34 29.95
C ARG A 377 -5.72 -4.73 30.53
N ARG A 378 -5.22 -4.90 31.76
CA ARG A 378 -5.07 -6.22 32.42
C ARG A 378 -6.40 -6.94 32.60
N ILE A 379 -7.44 -6.24 33.03
CA ILE A 379 -8.80 -6.79 33.18
C ILE A 379 -9.28 -7.41 31.84
N ASN A 380 -8.93 -6.78 30.73
CA ASN A 380 -9.45 -7.12 29.42
C ASN A 380 -8.46 -7.84 28.50
N ALA A 381 -7.18 -7.98 28.82
CA ALA A 381 -6.17 -8.52 27.91
C ALA A 381 -6.48 -9.97 27.50
N ILE A 382 -6.28 -10.33 26.24
CA ILE A 382 -6.36 -11.74 25.78
C ILE A 382 -5.37 -12.67 26.52
N ARG A 383 -5.73 -13.95 26.63
CA ARG A 383 -4.98 -15.05 27.25
C ARG A 383 -5.08 -16.31 26.39
N ASP A 384 -4.27 -17.32 26.74
CA ASP A 384 -4.39 -18.65 26.17
C ASP A 384 -5.80 -19.21 26.35
N GLY A 385 -6.33 -19.83 25.30
CA GLY A 385 -7.69 -20.38 25.27
C GLY A 385 -8.78 -19.37 24.89
N ASP A 386 -8.51 -18.06 24.90
CA ASP A 386 -9.45 -17.07 24.40
C ASP A 386 -9.64 -17.22 22.88
N LYS A 387 -10.81 -16.81 22.39
CA LYS A 387 -11.13 -16.80 20.95
C LYS A 387 -11.09 -15.39 20.42
N LEU A 388 -10.41 -15.19 19.29
CA LEU A 388 -10.52 -13.96 18.51
C LEU A 388 -11.91 -13.82 17.90
N PRO A 389 -12.31 -12.60 17.47
CA PRO A 389 -13.57 -12.38 16.73
C PRO A 389 -13.74 -13.25 15.48
N THR A 390 -12.65 -13.76 14.92
CA THR A 390 -12.66 -14.67 13.76
C THR A 390 -12.83 -16.15 14.15
N GLY A 391 -13.01 -16.46 15.44
CA GLY A 391 -13.18 -17.82 15.98
C GLY A 391 -11.88 -18.57 16.28
N MET A 392 -10.72 -18.01 15.94
CA MET A 392 -9.42 -18.62 16.23
C MET A 392 -9.13 -18.67 17.73
N THR A 393 -8.89 -19.86 18.26
CA THR A 393 -8.43 -20.05 19.65
C THR A 393 -6.95 -19.71 19.75
N LEU A 394 -6.61 -18.83 20.70
CA LEU A 394 -5.25 -18.39 20.93
C LEU A 394 -4.44 -19.40 21.75
N ASN A 395 -3.18 -19.53 21.37
CA ASN A 395 -2.15 -20.22 22.13
C ASN A 395 -0.88 -19.37 22.14
N GLN A 396 -0.06 -19.51 23.18
CA GLN A 396 1.19 -18.76 23.37
C GLN A 396 1.00 -17.23 23.45
N VAL A 397 -0.05 -16.78 24.13
CA VAL A 397 -0.32 -15.35 24.34
C VAL A 397 0.65 -14.76 25.35
N THR A 398 1.32 -13.67 24.97
CA THR A 398 2.37 -13.03 25.78
C THR A 398 2.05 -11.59 26.23
N VAL A 399 0.82 -11.12 26.04
CA VAL A 399 0.43 -9.72 26.28
C VAL A 399 0.66 -9.31 27.75
N GLU A 400 0.24 -10.12 28.71
CA GLU A 400 0.42 -9.81 30.13
C GLU A 400 1.91 -9.81 30.52
N GLN A 401 2.70 -10.77 30.02
CA GLN A 401 4.14 -10.82 30.26
C GLN A 401 4.86 -9.60 29.66
N ALA A 402 4.42 -9.13 28.48
CA ALA A 402 4.94 -7.93 27.85
C ALA A 402 4.63 -6.69 28.70
N ILE A 403 3.40 -6.57 29.20
CA ILE A 403 2.99 -5.49 30.11
C ILE A 403 3.88 -5.49 31.38
N ASP A 404 4.02 -6.63 32.04
CA ASP A 404 4.85 -6.77 33.24
C ASP A 404 6.30 -6.36 32.97
N ARG A 405 6.86 -6.79 31.83
CA ARG A 405 8.24 -6.47 31.48
C ARG A 405 8.43 -4.99 31.18
N VAL A 406 7.52 -4.36 30.45
CA VAL A 406 7.58 -2.93 30.13
C VAL A 406 7.51 -2.09 31.40
N ILE A 407 6.57 -2.39 32.30
CA ILE A 407 6.44 -1.64 33.57
C ILE A 407 7.67 -1.82 34.46
N ARG A 408 8.22 -3.04 34.54
CA ARG A 408 9.46 -3.27 35.29
C ARG A 408 10.60 -2.42 34.73
N LEU A 409 10.80 -2.41 33.42
CA LEU A 409 11.84 -1.62 32.76
C LEU A 409 11.64 -0.12 32.95
N ALA A 410 10.39 0.37 32.84
CA ALA A 410 10.08 1.79 33.01
C ALA A 410 10.35 2.25 34.45
N ARG A 411 10.02 1.43 35.45
CA ARG A 411 10.38 1.68 36.86
C ARG A 411 11.87 1.67 37.11
N GLU A 412 12.60 0.70 36.53
CA GLU A 412 14.06 0.63 36.60
C GLU A 412 14.72 1.87 35.95
N GLY A 413 14.11 2.43 34.91
CA GLY A 413 14.56 3.64 34.22
C GLY A 413 14.13 4.96 34.87
N GLY A 414 13.23 4.95 35.85
CA GLY A 414 12.67 6.16 36.47
C GLY A 414 11.57 6.86 35.64
N ASP A 415 11.08 6.22 34.59
CA ASP A 415 10.08 6.77 33.65
C ASP A 415 8.62 6.48 34.09
N TRP A 416 8.41 5.79 35.22
CA TRP A 416 7.09 5.35 35.68
C TRP A 416 6.98 5.33 37.20
N GLU A 417 6.29 6.32 37.77
CA GLU A 417 5.87 6.36 39.19
C GLU A 417 4.39 6.00 39.35
#